data_AF-A0A7X3G994-F1
#
_entry.id   AF-A0A7X3G994-F1
#
_cell.length_a   1.000
_cell.length_b   1.000
_cell.length_c   1.000
_cell.angle_alpha   90.00
_cell.angle_beta   90.00
_cell.angle_gamma   90.00
#
_symmetry.space_group_name_H-M   'P 1'
#
loop_
_entity.id
_entity.type
_entity.pdbx_description
1 polymer ?
#
loop_
_entity_poly.entity_id
_entity_poly.type
_entity_poly.pdbx_seq_one_letter_code
_entity_poly.pdbx_strand_id
1 'polypeptide(L)'
;YVLPESKLGRALKYSLDYESTFKTVLEDGRLVLSNNLAERAIKSLVMGRKNWLFSQSLGGAESSAIIMTLIETAKLHQVDSEKYIVFLLEHLPNEETLEKKEVLEAYLPWAKQIQEHCR
;
A
#
# COMPACT_ATOMS: atom_id res chain seq x y z
N TYR A 1 22.99 -21.24 28.94
CA TYR A 1 21.58 -21.27 29.36
C TYR A 1 21.02 -19.88 29.15
N VAL A 2 20.01 -19.72 28.28
CA VAL A 2 19.34 -18.43 28.06
C VAL A 2 18.04 -18.44 28.86
N LEU A 3 17.82 -17.43 29.69
CA LEU A 3 16.57 -17.30 30.45
C LEU A 3 15.39 -17.12 29.47
N PRO A 4 14.35 -17.97 29.50
CA PRO A 4 13.23 -17.91 28.54
C PRO A 4 12.58 -16.53 28.42
N GLU A 5 12.42 -15.82 29.54
CA GLU A 5 11.80 -14.48 29.58
C GLU A 5 12.74 -13.32 29.18
N SER A 6 14.04 -13.61 29.04
CA SER A 6 14.99 -12.61 28.54
C SER A 6 14.65 -12.18 27.12
N LYS A 7 15.12 -11.01 26.68
CA LYS A 7 14.93 -10.54 25.30
C LYS A 7 15.44 -11.57 24.27
N LEU A 8 16.59 -12.19 24.56
CA LEU A 8 17.17 -13.23 23.71
C LEU A 8 16.34 -14.52 23.74
N GLY A 9 15.86 -14.94 24.91
CA GLY A 9 15.00 -16.12 25.07
C GLY A 9 13.70 -15.99 24.27
N ARG A 10 13.05 -14.82 24.34
CA ARG A 10 11.86 -14.51 23.54
C ARG A 10 12.12 -14.46 22.04
N ALA A 11 13.24 -13.87 21.60
CA ALA A 11 13.60 -13.84 20.18
C ALA A 11 13.88 -15.24 19.61
N LEU A 12 14.58 -16.09 20.37
CA LEU A 12 14.81 -17.49 20.00
C LEU A 12 13.50 -18.27 19.91
N LYS A 13 12.64 -18.15 20.93
CA LYS A 13 11.32 -18.78 20.93
C LYS A 13 10.49 -18.36 19.72
N TYR A 14 10.41 -17.05 19.45
CA TYR A 14 9.72 -16.53 18.27
C TYR A 14 10.29 -17.11 16.95
N SER A 15 11.61 -17.20 16.83
CA SER A 15 12.25 -17.74 15.62
C SER A 15 11.91 -19.21 15.40
N LEU A 16 11.80 -20.00 16.48
CA LEU A 16 11.41 -21.40 16.43
C LEU A 16 9.90 -21.56 16.14
N ASP A 17 9.05 -20.77 16.80
CA ASP A 17 7.60 -20.82 16.63
C ASP A 17 7.18 -20.51 15.16
N TYR A 18 7.95 -19.67 14.46
CA TYR A 18 7.71 -19.25 13.06
C TYR A 18 8.69 -19.86 12.04
N GLU A 19 9.44 -20.90 12.42
CA GLU A 19 10.48 -21.50 11.56
C GLU A 19 9.94 -21.93 10.19
N SER A 20 8.75 -22.55 10.14
CA SER A 20 8.12 -23.00 8.90
C SER A 20 7.84 -21.83 7.95
N THR A 21 7.34 -20.71 8.48
CA THR A 21 7.09 -19.48 7.71
C THR A 21 8.38 -18.88 7.16
N PHE A 22 9.45 -18.86 7.95
CA PHE A 22 10.75 -18.36 7.47
C PHE A 22 11.36 -19.25 6.39
N LYS A 23 11.10 -20.57 6.44
CA LYS A 23 11.57 -21.53 5.44
C LYS A 23 10.84 -21.44 4.10
N THR A 24 9.65 -20.84 4.02
CA THR A 24 8.90 -20.68 2.75
C THR A 24 9.73 -19.98 1.66
N VAL A 25 10.64 -19.08 2.03
CA VAL A 25 11.54 -18.41 1.06
C VAL A 25 12.54 -19.36 0.39
N LEU A 26 12.78 -20.53 0.98
CA LEU A 26 13.61 -21.58 0.39
C LEU A 26 12.81 -22.44 -0.61
N GLU A 27 11.49 -22.39 -0.54
CA GLU A 27 10.58 -23.14 -1.40
C GLU A 27 10.22 -22.36 -2.67
N ASP A 28 10.20 -21.02 -2.60
CA ASP A 28 9.91 -20.13 -3.73
C ASP A 28 10.95 -19.00 -3.87
N GLY A 29 11.78 -19.09 -4.91
CA GLY A 29 12.83 -18.10 -5.21
C GLY A 29 12.32 -16.70 -5.60
N ARG A 30 11.01 -16.52 -5.76
CA ARG A 30 10.39 -15.19 -5.95
C ARG A 30 10.24 -14.42 -4.63
N LEU A 31 10.31 -15.12 -3.49
CA LEU A 31 10.17 -14.50 -2.18
C LEU A 31 11.51 -13.91 -1.71
N VAL A 32 11.43 -12.74 -1.07
CA VAL A 32 12.61 -12.04 -0.53
C VAL A 32 12.74 -12.38 0.95
N LEU A 33 13.93 -12.82 1.39
CA LEU A 33 14.21 -13.15 2.79
C LEU A 33 14.04 -11.94 3.74
N SER A 34 14.26 -10.72 3.24
CA SER A 34 14.13 -9.50 4.01
C SER A 34 12.78 -8.81 3.76
N ASN A 35 12.24 -8.18 4.80
CA ASN A 35 11.03 -7.34 4.71
C ASN A 35 11.33 -5.90 4.28
N ASN A 36 12.58 -5.57 3.92
CA ASN A 36 13.03 -4.20 3.64
C ASN A 36 12.15 -3.47 2.61
N LEU A 37 11.65 -4.19 1.60
CA LEU A 37 10.75 -3.61 0.60
C LEU A 37 9.41 -3.19 1.22
N ALA A 38 8.81 -4.05 2.06
CA ALA A 38 7.58 -3.76 2.77
C ALA A 38 7.75 -2.62 3.79
N GLU A 39 8.86 -2.60 4.52
CA GLU A 39 9.19 -1.52 5.45
C GLU A 39 9.35 -0.17 4.73
N ARG A 40 10.02 -0.17 3.57
CA ARG A 40 10.16 1.04 2.75
C ARG A 40 8.81 1.52 2.21
N ALA A 41 7.94 0.60 1.78
CA ALA A 41 6.61 0.93 1.26
C ALA A 41 5.74 1.61 2.33
N ILE A 42 5.76 1.13 3.58
CA ILE A 42 4.95 1.72 4.66
C ILE A 42 5.57 2.98 5.29
N LYS A 43 6.86 3.24 5.03
CA LYS A 43 7.57 4.37 5.63
C LYS A 43 6.94 5.73 5.31
N SER A 44 6.45 5.91 4.08
CA SER A 44 5.79 7.16 3.65
C SER A 44 4.54 7.44 4.50
N LEU A 45 3.68 6.45 4.68
CA LEU A 45 2.50 6.48 5.55
C LEU A 45 2.90 6.82 7.00
N VAL A 46 3.90 6.12 7.54
CA VAL A 46 4.34 6.29 8.94
C VAL A 46 4.87 7.70 9.19
N MET A 47 5.55 8.30 8.22
CA MET A 47 6.02 9.69 8.29
C MET A 47 4.87 10.69 8.06
N GLY A 48 4.01 10.43 7.08
CA GLY A 48 2.88 11.29 6.71
C GLY A 48 1.87 11.46 7.84
N ARG A 49 1.50 10.37 8.53
CA ARG A 49 0.53 10.42 9.64
C ARG A 49 0.95 11.28 10.84
N LYS A 50 2.24 11.65 10.96
CA LYS A 50 2.70 12.60 11.98
C LYS A 50 2.43 14.06 11.58
N ASN A 51 2.28 14.33 10.28
CA ASN A 51 2.17 15.65 9.69
C ASN A 51 0.79 15.93 9.07
N TRP A 52 -0.06 14.92 8.89
CA TRP A 52 -1.41 15.08 8.36
C TRP A 52 -2.40 15.46 9.48
N LEU A 53 -3.14 16.55 9.26
CA LEU A 53 -4.01 17.17 10.27
C LEU A 53 -5.13 16.28 10.81
N PHE A 54 -5.52 15.22 10.09
CA PHE A 54 -6.68 14.38 10.44
C PHE A 54 -6.39 12.88 10.53
N SER A 55 -5.13 12.44 10.42
CA SER A 55 -4.79 11.00 10.41
C SER A 55 -4.95 10.28 11.75
N GLN A 56 -5.40 10.97 12.81
CA GLN A 56 -5.62 10.42 14.15
C GLN A 56 -7.06 9.99 14.41
N SER A 57 -8.02 10.39 13.56
CA SER A 57 -9.40 9.89 13.63
C SER A 57 -9.57 8.65 12.76
N LEU A 58 -10.59 7.83 13.05
CA LEU A 58 -10.90 6.64 12.23
C LEU A 58 -11.18 7.06 10.77
N GLY A 59 -12.08 8.02 10.55
CA GLY A 59 -12.42 8.48 9.20
C GLY A 59 -11.25 9.14 8.45
N GLY A 60 -10.33 9.78 9.18
CA GLY A 60 -9.11 10.32 8.57
C GLY A 60 -8.09 9.22 8.23
N ALA A 61 -8.01 8.16 9.02
CA ALA A 61 -7.19 6.98 8.70
C ALA A 61 -7.75 6.24 7.47
N GLU A 62 -9.07 6.05 7.40
CA GLU A 62 -9.76 5.45 6.24
C GLU A 62 -9.53 6.27 4.96
N SER A 63 -9.76 7.59 5.02
CA SER A 63 -9.53 8.50 3.89
C SER A 63 -8.07 8.46 3.43
N SER A 64 -7.13 8.46 4.39
CA SER A 64 -5.71 8.36 4.08
C SER A 64 -5.40 7.05 3.35
N ALA A 65 -5.91 5.92 3.85
CA ALA A 65 -5.71 4.61 3.24
C ALA A 65 -6.24 4.53 1.79
N ILE A 66 -7.40 5.12 1.52
CA ILE A 66 -7.96 5.22 0.16
C ILE A 66 -7.02 5.99 -0.75
N ILE A 67 -6.60 7.20 -0.35
CA ILE A 67 -5.71 8.05 -1.15
C ILE A 67 -4.38 7.35 -1.44
N MET A 68 -3.77 6.73 -0.43
CA MET A 68 -2.52 5.99 -0.62
C MET A 68 -2.71 4.77 -1.53
N THR A 69 -3.82 4.07 -1.44
CA THR A 69 -4.12 2.96 -2.35
C THR A 69 -4.17 3.43 -3.80
N LEU A 70 -4.84 4.55 -4.08
CA LEU A 70 -4.89 5.13 -5.43
C LEU A 70 -3.51 5.54 -5.94
N ILE A 71 -2.73 6.23 -5.11
CA ILE A 71 -1.37 6.69 -5.44
C ILE A 71 -0.43 5.50 -5.73
N GLU A 72 -0.40 4.51 -4.83
CA GLU A 72 0.49 3.35 -5.00
C GLU A 72 0.04 2.49 -6.20
N THR A 73 -1.26 2.37 -6.46
CA THR A 73 -1.76 1.67 -7.65
C THR A 73 -1.36 2.39 -8.94
N ALA A 74 -1.42 3.73 -8.97
CA ALA A 74 -0.96 4.52 -10.11
C ALA A 74 0.54 4.33 -10.37
N LYS A 75 1.36 4.39 -9.32
CA LYS A 75 2.82 4.14 -9.41
C LYS A 75 3.12 2.74 -9.93
N LEU A 76 2.41 1.70 -9.45
CA LEU A 76 2.57 0.32 -9.91
C LEU A 76 2.27 0.18 -11.41
N HIS A 77 1.37 1.00 -11.94
CA HIS A 77 1.02 1.05 -13.37
C HIS A 77 1.82 2.08 -14.17
N GLN A 78 2.88 2.64 -13.57
CA GLN A 78 3.78 3.63 -14.20
C GLN A 78 3.05 4.89 -14.68
N VAL A 79 2.01 5.30 -13.95
CA VAL A 79 1.27 6.55 -14.16
C VAL A 79 1.75 7.58 -13.15
N ASP A 80 1.87 8.85 -13.56
CA ASP A 80 2.14 9.96 -12.66
C ASP A 80 0.98 10.10 -11.66
N SER A 81 1.29 9.91 -10.38
CA SER A 81 0.27 9.88 -9.34
C SER A 81 -0.40 11.23 -9.11
N GLU A 82 0.30 12.34 -9.35
CA GLU A 82 -0.28 13.67 -9.17
C GLU A 82 -1.29 13.95 -10.29
N LYS A 83 -0.89 13.75 -11.55
CA LYS A 83 -1.80 13.87 -12.71
C LYS A 83 -3.00 12.96 -12.58
N TYR A 84 -2.80 11.72 -12.11
CA TYR A 84 -3.89 10.77 -11.92
C TYR A 84 -4.92 11.28 -10.90
N ILE A 85 -4.48 11.74 -9.72
CA ILE A 85 -5.40 12.26 -8.70
C ILE A 85 -6.13 13.51 -9.20
N VAL A 86 -5.44 14.41 -9.91
CA VAL A 86 -6.06 15.58 -10.52
C VAL A 86 -7.13 15.16 -11.53
N PHE A 87 -6.80 14.22 -12.43
CA PHE A 87 -7.74 13.71 -13.41
C PHE A 87 -9.00 13.13 -12.76
N LEU A 88 -8.83 12.31 -11.72
CA LEU A 88 -9.95 11.76 -10.96
C LEU A 88 -10.83 12.85 -10.35
N LEU A 89 -10.23 13.87 -9.72
CA LEU A 89 -10.95 14.96 -9.08
C LEU A 89 -11.66 15.88 -10.08
N GLU A 90 -11.15 16.00 -11.31
CA GLU A 90 -11.78 16.80 -12.36
C GLU A 90 -12.94 16.07 -13.06
N HIS A 91 -12.81 14.76 -13.25
CA HIS A 91 -13.74 14.01 -14.11
C HIS A 91 -14.80 13.24 -13.31
N LEU A 92 -14.42 12.58 -12.21
CA LEU A 92 -15.37 11.75 -11.44
C LEU A 92 -16.57 12.54 -10.91
N PRO A 93 -16.43 13.76 -10.34
CA PRO A 93 -17.59 14.48 -9.82
C PRO A 93 -18.63 14.85 -10.88
N ASN A 94 -18.24 14.83 -12.16
CA ASN A 94 -19.10 15.13 -13.30
C ASN A 94 -19.73 13.88 -13.94
N GLU A 95 -19.46 12.69 -13.39
CA GLU A 95 -19.95 11.42 -13.90
C GLU A 95 -21.31 11.05 -13.26
N GLU A 96 -22.37 11.05 -14.06
CA GLU A 96 -23.75 10.80 -13.58
C GLU A 96 -23.97 9.37 -13.08
N THR A 97 -23.11 8.42 -13.49
CA THR A 97 -23.29 6.99 -13.20
C THR A 97 -22.09 6.34 -12.51
N LEU A 98 -21.48 7.09 -11.59
CA LEU A 98 -20.34 6.69 -10.77
C LEU A 98 -20.52 5.35 -10.01
N GLU A 99 -21.76 4.97 -9.68
CA GLU A 99 -22.07 3.70 -9.00
C GLU A 99 -21.90 2.47 -9.91
N LYS A 100 -21.84 2.65 -11.22
CA LYS A 100 -21.71 1.55 -12.18
C LYS A 100 -20.25 1.14 -12.30
N LYS A 101 -20.00 -0.15 -12.07
CA LYS A 101 -18.65 -0.71 -12.15
C LYS A 101 -18.02 -0.51 -13.52
N GLU A 102 -18.80 -0.63 -14.60
CA GLU A 102 -18.29 -0.48 -15.96
C GLU A 102 -17.73 0.93 -16.23
N VAL A 103 -18.30 1.94 -15.57
CA VAL A 103 -17.87 3.33 -15.69
C VAL A 103 -16.56 3.54 -14.92
N LEU A 104 -16.49 3.03 -13.69
CA LEU A 104 -15.29 3.10 -12.86
C LEU A 104 -14.06 2.45 -13.51
N GLU A 105 -14.24 1.37 -14.27
CA GLU A 105 -13.16 0.69 -14.99
C GLU A 105 -12.41 1.63 -15.96
N ALA A 106 -13.09 2.63 -16.54
CA ALA A 106 -12.47 3.62 -17.43
C ALA A 106 -11.53 4.59 -16.69
N TYR A 107 -11.67 4.72 -15.37
CA TYR A 107 -10.88 5.61 -14.52
C TYR A 107 -9.75 4.88 -13.78
N LEU A 108 -9.59 3.57 -13.99
CA LEU A 108 -8.52 2.80 -13.36
C LEU A 108 -7.16 3.08 -14.01
N PRO A 109 -6.04 2.95 -13.29
CA PRO A 109 -4.72 3.35 -13.80
C PRO A 109 -4.27 2.61 -15.07
N TRP A 110 -4.80 1.43 -15.36
CA TRP A 110 -4.50 0.67 -16.57
C TRP A 110 -5.38 1.03 -17.77
N ALA A 111 -6.40 1.88 -17.59
CA ALA A 111 -7.25 2.31 -18.68
C ALA A 111 -6.44 3.15 -19.69
N LYS A 112 -6.71 2.93 -20.99
CA LYS A 112 -5.98 3.57 -22.09
C LYS A 112 -5.99 5.10 -21.99
N GLN A 113 -7.15 5.68 -21.67
CA GLN A 113 -7.30 7.13 -21.49
C GLN A 113 -6.40 7.66 -20.38
N ILE A 114 -6.35 7.00 -19.23
CA ILE A 114 -5.48 7.40 -18.11
C ILE A 114 -4.00 7.30 -18.50
N GLN A 115 -3.61 6.22 -19.19
CA GLN A 115 -2.25 6.01 -19.67
C GLN A 115 -1.80 7.05 -20.70
N GLU A 116 -2.71 7.63 -21.47
CA GLU A 116 -2.41 8.70 -22.43
C GLU A 116 -2.29 10.07 -21.76
N HIS A 117 -3.14 10.36 -20.77
CA HIS A 117 -3.22 11.70 -20.16
C HIS A 117 -2.30 11.88 -18.94
N CYS A 118 -2.02 10.81 -18.21
CA CYS A 118 -1.37 10.87 -16.89
C CYS A 118 0.04 10.24 -16.86
N ARG A 119 0.63 9.92 -18.02
CA ARG A 119 1.99 9.36 -18.09
C ARG A 119 3.09 10.44 -18.09
#